data_AF-A0A6I3HPH5-F1
#
_entry.id   AF-A0A6I3HPH5-F1
#
_cell.length_a   1.000
_cell.length_b   1.000
_cell.length_c   1.000
_cell.angle_alpha   90.00
_cell.angle_beta   90.00
_cell.angle_gamma   90.00
#
_symmetry.space_group_name_H-M   'P 1'
#
loop_
_entity.id
_entity.type
_entity.pdbx_description
1 polymer ?
#
loop_
_entity_poly.entity_id
_entity_poly.type
_entity_poly.pdbx_seq_one_letter_code
_entity_poly.pdbx_strand_id
1 'polypeptide(L)'
;TGERHLLRLENGVLSNAVNRHADDAVLSVTVPRSQLLLLVIGLVTLEALIEQGVATAEGDLSALDSIRVLLDPPDPKFSIVLP
;
A
#
# COMPACT_ATOMS: atom_id res chain seq x y z
N THR A 1 4.44 -15.38 -4.01
CA THR A 1 5.79 -15.19 -3.45
C THR A 1 5.66 -15.15 -1.94
N GLY A 2 6.67 -15.62 -1.20
CA GLY A 2 6.70 -15.57 0.28
C GLY A 2 7.44 -14.36 0.83
N GLU A 3 7.58 -13.30 0.02
CA GLU A 3 8.30 -12.09 0.39
C GLU A 3 7.52 -11.32 1.46
N ARG A 4 8.26 -10.74 2.41
CA ARG A 4 7.70 -9.92 3.49
C ARG A 4 8.33 -8.56 3.47
N HIS A 5 7.52 -7.55 3.74
CA HIS A 5 7.97 -6.17 3.82
C HIS A 5 7.37 -5.50 5.05
N LEU A 6 8.18 -4.72 5.74
CA LEU A 6 7.70 -3.76 6.74
C LEU A 6 7.62 -2.39 6.08
N LEU A 7 6.44 -1.78 6.08
CA LEU A 7 6.24 -0.40 5.67
C LEU A 7 6.16 0.48 6.91
N ARG A 8 6.80 1.64 6.87
CA ARG A 8 6.70 2.67 7.92
C ARG A 8 6.57 4.05 7.31
N LEU A 9 5.54 4.77 7.71
CA LEU A 9 5.35 6.18 7.40
C LEU A 9 5.68 6.99 8.66
N GLU A 10 6.82 7.66 8.65
CA GLU A 10 7.27 8.50 9.76
C GLU A 10 8.06 9.69 9.22
N ASN A 11 7.98 10.84 9.89
CA ASN A 11 8.72 12.05 9.51
C ASN A 11 8.51 12.47 8.03
N GLY A 12 7.31 12.23 7.49
CA GLY A 12 6.98 12.54 6.09
C GLY A 12 7.59 11.59 5.05
N VAL A 13 8.14 10.45 5.47
CA VAL A 13 8.78 9.46 4.56
C VAL A 13 8.12 8.10 4.71
N LEU A 14 7.71 7.52 3.57
CA LEU A 14 7.28 6.13 3.50
C LEU A 14 8.49 5.23 3.16
N SER A 15 8.92 4.45 4.14
CA SER A 15 10.05 3.51 4.01
C SER A 15 9.58 2.06 3.90
N ASN A 16 10.40 1.22 3.25
CA ASN A 16 10.19 -0.22 3.13
C ASN A 16 11.45 -0.97 3.59
N ALA A 17 11.27 -2.03 4.38
CA ALA A 17 12.34 -2.98 4.71
C ALA A 17 11.95 -4.41 4.31
N VAL A 18 12.77 -5.03 3.45
CA VAL A 18 12.56 -6.40 2.94
C VAL A 18 12.92 -7.43 4.02
N ASN A 19 12.18 -8.54 4.07
CA ASN A 19 12.34 -9.63 5.04
C ASN A 19 12.24 -9.15 6.50
N ARG A 20 11.45 -8.09 6.73
CA ARG A 20 11.13 -7.57 8.06
C ARG A 20 9.62 -7.59 8.29
N HIS A 21 9.25 -7.59 9.55
CA HIS A 21 7.89 -7.52 10.08
C HIS A 21 7.97 -6.89 11.48
N ALA A 22 6.86 -6.32 11.96
CA ALA A 22 6.73 -5.77 13.30
C ALA A 22 5.50 -6.40 13.97
N ASP A 23 5.67 -6.95 15.17
CA ASP A 23 4.58 -7.61 15.92
C ASP A 23 3.47 -6.61 16.32
N ASP A 24 3.83 -5.32 16.46
CA ASP A 24 2.96 -4.21 16.81
C ASP A 24 2.52 -3.38 15.60
N ALA A 25 2.61 -3.95 14.39
CA ALA A 25 2.12 -3.28 13.19
C ALA A 25 0.62 -2.97 13.33
N VAL A 26 0.24 -1.72 13.01
CA VAL A 26 -1.17 -1.28 13.01
C VAL A 26 -2.04 -2.05 12.01
N LEU A 27 -1.41 -2.61 10.98
CA LEU A 27 -2.05 -3.38 9.92
C LEU A 27 -1.06 -4.41 9.34
N SER A 28 -1.48 -5.66 9.27
CA SER A 28 -0.81 -6.74 8.56
C SER A 28 -1.65 -7.17 7.36
N VAL A 29 -1.05 -7.22 6.17
CA VAL A 29 -1.73 -7.58 4.92
C VAL A 29 -0.98 -8.69 4.20
N THR A 30 -1.70 -9.73 3.79
CA THR A 30 -1.23 -10.75 2.85
C THR A 30 -2.00 -10.62 1.54
N VAL A 31 -1.29 -10.34 0.45
CA VAL A 31 -1.89 -10.14 -0.87
C VAL A 31 -0.97 -10.66 -1.98
N PRO A 32 -1.51 -11.25 -3.07
CA PRO A 32 -0.70 -11.62 -4.22
C PRO A 32 -0.03 -10.39 -4.87
N ARG A 33 1.21 -10.56 -5.31
CA ARG A 33 1.98 -9.47 -5.96
C ARG A 33 1.27 -8.87 -7.18
N SER A 34 0.53 -9.68 -7.93
CA SER A 34 -0.28 -9.22 -9.07
C SER A 34 -1.41 -8.27 -8.66
N GLN A 35 -2.03 -8.49 -7.50
CA GLN A 35 -3.11 -7.66 -6.96
C GLN A 35 -2.57 -6.42 -6.25
N LEU A 36 -1.38 -6.49 -5.65
CA LEU A 36 -0.75 -5.35 -4.99
C LEU A 36 -0.56 -4.15 -5.93
N LEU A 37 -0.17 -4.39 -7.19
CA LEU A 37 -0.04 -3.29 -8.16
C LEU A 37 -1.37 -2.57 -8.38
N LEU A 38 -2.45 -3.35 -8.55
CA LEU A 38 -3.80 -2.83 -8.77
C LEU A 38 -4.33 -2.08 -7.54
N LEU A 39 -4.01 -2.57 -6.34
CA LEU A 39 -4.32 -1.92 -5.06
C LEU A 39 -3.62 -0.56 -4.96
N VAL A 40 -2.32 -0.49 -5.27
CA VAL A 40 -1.51 0.74 -5.17
C VAL A 40 -1.97 1.82 -6.16
N ILE A 41 -2.46 1.46 -7.34
CA ILE A 41 -3.05 2.43 -8.27
C ILE A 41 -4.55 2.67 -8.01
N GLY A 42 -5.17 1.87 -7.13
CA GLY A 42 -6.57 1.95 -6.71
C GLY A 42 -7.59 1.50 -7.75
N LEU A 43 -7.22 0.57 -8.63
CA LEU A 43 -8.18 -0.12 -9.50
C LEU A 43 -9.00 -1.17 -8.73
N VAL A 44 -8.50 -1.63 -7.58
CA VAL A 44 -9.19 -2.53 -6.65
C VAL A 44 -9.02 -2.02 -5.22
N THR A 45 -9.92 -2.40 -4.32
CA THR A 45 -9.82 -2.10 -2.88
C THR A 45 -9.36 -3.33 -2.11
N LEU A 46 -8.80 -3.13 -0.91
CA LEU A 46 -8.36 -4.26 -0.08
C LEU A 46 -9.56 -5.08 0.41
N GLU A 47 -10.66 -4.42 0.74
CA GLU A 47 -11.92 -5.01 1.19
C GLU A 47 -12.47 -5.97 0.14
N ALA A 48 -12.52 -5.54 -1.13
CA ALA A 48 -13.00 -6.39 -2.22
C ALA A 48 -12.12 -7.63 -2.41
N LEU A 49 -10.79 -7.50 -2.25
CA LEU A 49 -9.88 -8.64 -2.32
C LEU A 49 -10.05 -9.60 -1.13
N ILE A 50 -10.38 -9.08 0.06
CA ILE A 50 -10.68 -9.89 1.24
C ILE A 50 -12.00 -10.65 1.06
N GLU A 51 -13.06 -9.98 0.60
CA GLU A 51 -14.36 -10.60 0.33
C GLU A 51 -14.27 -11.72 -0.71
N GLN A 52 -13.37 -11.59 -1.69
CA GLN A 52 -13.09 -12.60 -2.71
C GLN A 52 -12.18 -13.74 -2.20
N GLY A 53 -11.66 -13.66 -0.98
CA GLY A 53 -10.69 -14.62 -0.44
C GLY A 53 -9.31 -14.56 -1.09
N VAL A 54 -9.00 -13.47 -1.80
CA VAL A 54 -7.74 -13.27 -2.53
C VAL A 54 -6.68 -12.65 -1.63
N ALA A 55 -7.07 -11.84 -0.66
CA ALA A 55 -6.20 -11.22 0.33
C ALA A 55 -6.70 -11.49 1.75
N THR A 56 -5.80 -11.37 2.72
CA THR A 56 -6.16 -11.34 4.15
C THR A 56 -5.55 -10.11 4.79
N ALA A 57 -6.22 -9.59 5.81
CA ALA A 57 -5.72 -8.47 6.59
C ALA A 57 -6.13 -8.61 8.07
N GLU A 58 -5.25 -8.17 8.94
CA GLU A 58 -5.44 -8.14 10.39
C GLU A 58 -5.00 -6.76 10.92
N GLY A 59 -5.83 -6.14 11.75
CA GLY A 59 -5.60 -4.78 12.26
C GLY A 59 -6.52 -3.74 11.64
N ASP A 60 -6.04 -2.50 11.57
CA ASP A 60 -6.82 -1.33 11.12
C ASP A 60 -6.69 -1.11 9.60
N LEU A 61 -7.74 -1.47 8.86
CA LEU A 61 -7.78 -1.30 7.39
C LEU A 61 -7.64 0.16 6.96
N SER A 62 -8.06 1.12 7.79
CA SER A 62 -7.99 2.56 7.46
C SER A 62 -6.56 3.09 7.38
N ALA A 63 -5.57 2.33 7.86
CA ALA A 63 -4.15 2.67 7.73
C ALA A 63 -3.69 2.73 6.27
N LEU A 64 -4.23 1.88 5.39
CA LEU A 64 -3.92 1.92 3.96
C LEU A 64 -4.54 3.14 3.27
N ASP A 65 -5.77 3.50 3.63
CA ASP A 65 -6.41 4.72 3.12
C ASP A 65 -5.65 5.97 3.54
N SER A 66 -5.17 5.99 4.79
CA SER A 66 -4.33 7.08 5.31
C SER A 66 -3.04 7.27 4.50
N ILE A 67 -2.38 6.17 4.10
CA ILE A 67 -1.23 6.25 3.20
C ILE A 67 -1.67 6.76 1.82
N ARG A 68 -2.78 6.25 1.28
CA ARG A 68 -3.23 6.57 -0.08
C ARG A 68 -3.60 8.04 -0.26
N VAL A 69 -4.22 8.68 0.74
CA VAL A 69 -4.53 10.12 0.71
C VAL A 69 -3.27 11.00 0.65
N LEU A 70 -2.12 10.48 1.08
CA LEU A 70 -0.83 11.17 1.01
C LEU A 70 -0.09 10.95 -0.31
N LEU A 71 -0.55 10.03 -1.16
CA LEU A 71 0.06 9.77 -2.46
C LEU A 71 -0.52 10.73 -3.51
N ASP A 72 0.33 11.59 -4.04
CA ASP A 72 -0.05 12.51 -5.11
C ASP A 72 -0.19 11.73 -6.44
N PRO A 73 -1.32 11.86 -7.16
CA PRO A 73 -1.43 11.28 -8.49
C PRO A 73 -0.38 11.89 -9.44
N PRO A 74 0.21 11.09 -10.35
CA PRO A 74 1.11 11.64 -11.36
C PRO A 74 0.33 12.57 -12.29
N ASP A 75 0.89 13.75 -12.59
CA ASP A 75 0.38 14.65 -13.62
C ASP A 75 1.08 14.35 -14.97
N PRO A 76 0.42 13.67 -15.93
CA PRO A 76 1.01 13.39 -17.24
C PRO A 76 1.15 14.64 -18.13
N LYS A 77 0.54 15.77 -17.75
CA LYS A 77 0.56 17.03 -18.50
C LYS A 77 1.42 18.10 -17.81
N PHE A 78 2.34 17.69 -16.94
CA PHE A 78 3.29 18.60 -16.32
C PHE A 78 4.03 19.43 -17.38
N SER A 79 4.30 20.70 -17.08
CA SER A 79 5.04 21.58 -17.98
C SER A 79 6.47 21.06 -18.18
N ILE A 80 6.87 20.87 -19.44
CA ILE A 80 8.23 20.41 -19.78
C ILE A 80 9.16 21.60 -20.05
N VAL A 81 8.69 22.58 -20.84
CA VAL A 81 9.50 23.73 -21.30
C VAL A 81 9.18 25.03 -20.57
N LEU A 82 8.17 25.01 -19.72
CA LEU A 82 7.81 26.10 -18.82
C LEU A 82 8.03 25.62 -17.38
N PRO A 83 8.45 26.50 -16.46
CA PRO A 83 8.44 26.20 -15.03
C PRO A 83 7.06 25.79 -14.53
#